data_AF-A0A6M4GSY4-F1
#
_entry.id   AF-A0A6M4GSY4-F1
#
_cell.length_a   1.000
_cell.length_b   1.000
_cell.length_c   1.000
_cell.angle_alpha   90.00
_cell.angle_beta   90.00
_cell.angle_gamma   90.00
#
_symmetry.space_group_name_H-M   'P 1'
#
loop_
_entity.id
_entity.type
_entity.pdbx_description
1 polymer ?
#
loop_
_entity_poly.entity_id
_entity_poly.type
_entity_poly.pdbx_seq_one_letter_code
_entity_poly.pdbx_strand_id
1 'polypeptide(L)'
;MSATKDIAEARELLERAEHESDPEQECEHIEEALILLETAEDMTPQQEELIANVRLAYARRFLNRVARLKKSTFETWSHYLTIVEMLEPEIDTLAQEDPELAEHRRAFVAMWGPEVQAALERSQKS
;
A
#
# COMPACT_ATOMS: atom_id res chain seq x y z
N MET A 1 -4.09 -17.39 -15.84
CA MET A 1 -3.84 -18.37 -14.75
C MET A 1 -5.17 -18.57 -14.03
N SER A 2 -5.27 -19.40 -12.99
CA SER A 2 -6.56 -19.51 -12.26
C SER A 2 -6.55 -18.52 -11.12
N ALA A 3 -7.63 -17.76 -10.93
CA ALA A 3 -7.78 -16.82 -9.82
C ALA A 3 -7.44 -17.42 -8.44
N THR A 4 -7.72 -18.71 -8.22
CA THR A 4 -7.33 -19.39 -6.97
C THR A 4 -5.82 -19.42 -6.75
N LYS A 5 -5.05 -19.63 -7.83
CA LYS A 5 -3.59 -19.63 -7.77
C LYS A 5 -3.09 -18.21 -7.52
N ASP A 6 -3.62 -17.24 -8.26
CA ASP A 6 -3.18 -15.83 -8.18
C ASP A 6 -3.45 -15.26 -6.77
N ILE A 7 -4.60 -15.58 -6.17
CA ILE A 7 -4.93 -15.21 -4.78
C ILE A 7 -3.97 -15.89 -3.77
N ALA A 8 -3.64 -17.17 -3.98
CA ALA A 8 -2.73 -17.89 -3.08
C ALA A 8 -1.31 -17.28 -3.15
N GLU A 9 -0.82 -17.04 -4.36
CA GLU A 9 0.49 -16.46 -4.63
C GLU A 9 0.60 -15.03 -4.09
N ALA A 10 -0.42 -14.20 -4.28
CA ALA A 10 -0.48 -12.86 -3.69
C ALA A 10 -0.43 -12.90 -2.16
N ARG A 11 -1.12 -13.86 -1.52
CA ARG A 11 -1.08 -13.99 -0.05
C ARG A 11 0.31 -14.40 0.45
N GLU A 12 1.00 -15.30 -0.26
CA GLU A 12 2.38 -15.69 0.07
C GLU A 12 3.35 -14.51 -0.09
N LEU A 13 3.20 -13.70 -1.14
CA LEU A 13 4.00 -12.49 -1.35
C LEU A 13 3.77 -11.45 -0.24
N LEU A 14 2.53 -11.21 0.16
CA LEU A 14 2.22 -10.30 1.27
C LEU A 14 2.79 -10.80 2.61
N GLU A 15 2.76 -12.11 2.86
CA GLU A 15 3.39 -12.70 4.05
C GLU A 15 4.92 -12.54 4.02
N ARG A 16 5.55 -12.73 2.86
CA ARG A 16 6.99 -12.48 2.69
C ARG A 16 7.35 -11.01 2.92
N ALA A 17 6.57 -10.08 2.41
CA ALA A 17 6.77 -8.64 2.62
C ALA A 17 6.73 -8.24 4.10
N GLU A 18 5.89 -8.88 4.92
CA GLU A 18 5.86 -8.63 6.36
C GLU A 18 7.15 -9.06 7.10
N HIS A 19 7.93 -9.95 6.51
CA HIS A 19 9.20 -10.45 7.04
C HIS A 19 10.45 -9.87 6.35
N GLU A 20 10.26 -9.09 5.29
CA GLU A 20 11.36 -8.46 4.57
C GLU A 20 11.93 -7.28 5.37
N SER A 21 13.25 -7.19 5.40
CA SER A 21 14.01 -6.14 6.08
C SER A 21 14.46 -5.04 5.13
N ASP A 22 14.63 -5.36 3.85
CA ASP A 22 14.96 -4.42 2.80
C ASP A 22 13.68 -3.71 2.29
N PRO A 23 13.55 -2.38 2.43
CA PRO A 23 12.32 -1.69 2.05
C PRO A 23 11.99 -1.73 0.55
N GLU A 24 12.98 -1.85 -0.32
CA GLU A 24 12.78 -1.92 -1.78
C GLU A 24 12.18 -3.29 -2.12
N GLN A 25 12.82 -4.38 -1.66
CA GLN A 25 12.28 -5.73 -1.84
C GLN A 25 10.94 -5.93 -1.14
N GLU A 26 10.72 -5.29 0.01
CA GLU A 26 9.41 -5.30 0.66
C GLU A 26 8.35 -4.74 -0.29
N CYS A 27 8.59 -3.56 -0.86
CA CYS A 27 7.62 -2.92 -1.75
C CYS A 27 7.42 -3.74 -3.02
N GLU A 28 8.48 -4.31 -3.62
CA GLU A 28 8.35 -5.18 -4.79
C GLU A 28 7.40 -6.36 -4.56
N HIS A 29 7.54 -7.08 -3.44
CA HIS A 29 6.63 -8.18 -3.11
C HIS A 29 5.18 -7.70 -2.94
N ILE A 30 4.97 -6.51 -2.37
CA ILE A 30 3.63 -5.94 -2.18
C ILE A 30 3.02 -5.55 -3.51
N GLU A 31 3.78 -4.82 -4.36
CA GLU A 31 3.32 -4.40 -5.68
C GLU A 31 2.93 -5.62 -6.53
N GLU A 32 3.78 -6.65 -6.57
CA GLU A 32 3.49 -7.89 -7.29
C GLU A 32 2.21 -8.56 -6.77
N ALA A 33 2.05 -8.65 -5.45
CA ALA A 33 0.85 -9.22 -4.85
C ALA A 33 -0.42 -8.44 -5.22
N LEU A 34 -0.36 -7.11 -5.16
CA LEU A 34 -1.52 -6.26 -5.47
C LEU A 34 -1.87 -6.33 -6.96
N ILE A 35 -0.87 -6.40 -7.84
CA ILE A 35 -1.08 -6.59 -9.29
C ILE A 35 -1.72 -7.95 -9.56
N LEU A 36 -1.25 -9.03 -8.92
CA LEU A 36 -1.86 -10.36 -9.08
C LEU A 36 -3.34 -10.37 -8.65
N LEU A 37 -3.68 -9.67 -7.57
CA LEU A 37 -5.06 -9.54 -7.11
C LEU A 37 -5.92 -8.68 -8.05
N GLU A 38 -5.36 -7.60 -8.58
CA GLU A 38 -6.08 -6.69 -9.48
C GLU A 38 -6.31 -7.30 -10.87
N THR A 39 -5.35 -8.10 -11.35
CA THR A 39 -5.36 -8.70 -12.69
C THR A 39 -5.94 -10.11 -12.74
N ALA A 40 -6.46 -10.62 -11.62
CA ALA A 40 -7.13 -11.92 -11.58
C ALA A 40 -8.39 -11.92 -12.47
N GLU A 41 -8.52 -12.92 -13.34
CA GLU A 41 -9.64 -13.08 -14.29
C GLU A 41 -10.49 -14.33 -13.93
N ASP A 42 -11.70 -14.42 -14.51
CA ASP A 42 -12.62 -15.56 -14.37
C ASP A 42 -13.01 -15.91 -12.91
N MET A 43 -13.18 -14.89 -12.08
CA MET A 43 -13.48 -15.04 -10.66
C MET A 43 -14.94 -15.40 -10.38
N THR A 44 -15.17 -16.21 -9.36
CA THR A 44 -16.47 -16.33 -8.71
C THR A 44 -16.72 -15.15 -7.77
N PRO A 45 -17.99 -14.84 -7.43
CA PRO A 45 -18.29 -13.78 -6.45
C PRO A 45 -17.59 -13.98 -5.09
N GLN A 46 -17.38 -15.23 -4.67
CA GLN A 46 -16.65 -15.52 -3.42
C GLN A 46 -15.16 -15.21 -3.53
N GLN A 47 -14.57 -15.33 -4.73
CA GLN A 47 -13.18 -14.97 -4.96
C GLN A 47 -13.02 -13.44 -5.00
N GLU A 48 -13.93 -12.73 -5.65
CA GLU A 48 -13.96 -11.25 -5.63
C GLU A 48 -14.05 -10.72 -4.19
N GLU A 49 -14.97 -11.26 -3.37
CA GLU A 49 -15.10 -10.90 -1.96
C GLU A 49 -13.82 -11.22 -1.17
N LEU A 50 -13.20 -12.37 -1.45
CA LEU A 50 -11.94 -12.75 -0.81
C LEU A 50 -10.81 -11.77 -1.17
N ILE A 51 -10.68 -11.35 -2.43
CA ILE A 51 -9.69 -10.36 -2.86
C ILE A 51 -9.91 -9.03 -2.14
N ALA A 52 -11.14 -8.53 -2.13
CA ALA A 52 -11.47 -7.29 -1.44
C ALA A 52 -11.10 -7.36 0.05
N ASN A 53 -11.39 -8.48 0.71
CA ASN A 53 -11.04 -8.70 2.12
C ASN A 53 -9.52 -8.76 2.34
N VAL A 54 -8.77 -9.42 1.45
CA VAL A 54 -7.30 -9.48 1.53
C VAL A 54 -6.70 -8.08 1.40
N ARG A 55 -7.13 -7.31 0.39
CA ARG A 55 -6.65 -5.94 0.15
C ARG A 55 -6.98 -5.03 1.33
N LEU A 56 -8.21 -5.06 1.83
CA LEU A 56 -8.64 -4.23 2.97
C LEU A 56 -7.87 -4.58 4.26
N ALA A 57 -7.70 -5.88 4.54
CA ALA A 57 -6.94 -6.33 5.70
C ALA A 57 -5.46 -5.96 5.60
N TYR A 58 -4.89 -6.01 4.39
CA TYR A 58 -3.51 -5.60 4.16
C TYR A 58 -3.36 -4.08 4.30
N ALA A 59 -4.22 -3.27 3.68
CA ALA A 59 -4.23 -1.81 3.80
C ALA A 59 -4.27 -1.35 5.26
N ARG A 60 -5.09 -1.99 6.11
CA ARG A 60 -5.15 -1.70 7.55
C ARG A 60 -3.81 -2.00 8.24
N ARG A 61 -3.19 -3.14 7.96
CA ARG A 61 -1.87 -3.50 8.55
C ARG A 61 -0.79 -2.54 8.08
N PHE A 62 -0.77 -2.25 6.77
CA PHE A 62 0.16 -1.36 6.13
C PHE A 62 0.12 0.06 6.74
N LEU A 63 -1.06 0.69 6.83
CA LEU A 63 -1.21 2.02 7.46
C LEU A 63 -0.67 2.07 8.89
N ASN A 64 -0.97 1.05 9.69
CA ASN A 64 -0.47 0.95 11.06
C ASN A 64 1.06 0.80 11.14
N ARG A 65 1.67 0.14 10.15
CA ARG A 65 3.11 -0.03 10.04
C ARG A 65 3.78 1.28 9.60
N VAL A 66 3.32 1.88 8.50
CA VAL A 66 3.97 3.08 7.94
C VAL A 66 3.84 4.31 8.84
N ALA A 67 2.79 4.41 9.65
CA ALA A 67 2.68 5.46 10.68
C ALA A 67 3.77 5.39 11.76
N ARG A 68 4.43 4.23 11.92
CA ARG A 68 5.53 4.05 12.88
C ARG A 68 6.90 4.35 12.27
N LEU A 69 6.99 4.62 10.97
CA LEU A 69 8.20 5.09 10.33
C LEU A 69 8.49 6.50 10.85
N LYS A 70 9.36 6.62 11.86
CA LYS A 70 9.68 7.93 12.46
C LYS A 70 10.67 8.73 11.61
N LYS A 71 11.50 8.05 10.83
CA LYS A 71 12.52 8.61 9.93
C LYS A 71 12.79 7.60 8.82
N SER A 72 12.45 7.94 7.58
CA SER A 72 12.85 7.21 6.38
C SER A 72 13.54 8.17 5.41
N THR A 73 14.36 7.64 4.50
CA THR A 73 14.83 8.44 3.36
C THR A 73 13.64 8.77 2.45
N PHE A 74 13.81 9.78 1.60
CA PHE A 74 12.81 10.13 0.60
C PHE A 74 12.54 8.95 -0.35
N GLU A 75 13.60 8.26 -0.77
CA GLU A 75 13.51 7.06 -1.62
C GLU A 75 12.62 5.98 -0.99
N THR A 76 12.92 5.55 0.23
CA THR A 76 12.09 4.58 0.96
C THR A 76 10.66 5.07 1.16
N TRP A 77 10.47 6.35 1.51
CA TRP A 77 9.13 6.92 1.63
C TRP A 77 8.35 6.88 0.31
N SER A 78 9.01 7.17 -0.81
CA SER A 78 8.38 7.18 -2.13
C SER A 78 7.94 5.79 -2.59
N HIS A 79 8.69 4.73 -2.27
CA HIS A 79 8.25 3.35 -2.53
C HIS A 79 6.95 3.03 -1.77
N TYR A 80 6.90 3.35 -0.47
CA TYR A 80 5.68 3.15 0.30
C TYR A 80 4.51 4.06 -0.13
N LEU A 81 4.80 5.23 -0.73
CA LEU A 81 3.77 6.08 -1.29
C LEU A 81 3.08 5.40 -2.48
N THR A 82 3.83 4.73 -3.37
CA THR A 82 3.24 3.92 -4.45
C THR A 82 2.27 2.89 -3.91
N ILE A 83 2.61 2.21 -2.81
CA ILE A 83 1.70 1.25 -2.15
C ILE A 83 0.44 1.92 -1.61
N VAL A 84 0.56 3.12 -1.02
CA VAL A 84 -0.61 3.91 -0.58
C VAL A 84 -1.53 4.21 -1.76
N GLU A 85 -0.98 4.57 -2.92
CA GLU A 85 -1.76 4.86 -4.13
C GLU A 85 -2.46 3.59 -4.66
N MET A 86 -1.77 2.44 -4.69
CA MET A 86 -2.35 1.17 -5.12
C MET A 86 -3.48 0.66 -4.19
N LEU A 87 -3.48 1.07 -2.93
CA LEU A 87 -4.48 0.72 -1.91
C LEU A 87 -5.44 1.89 -1.61
N GLU A 88 -5.46 2.94 -2.43
CA GLU A 88 -6.25 4.14 -2.16
C GLU A 88 -7.74 3.84 -1.87
N PRO A 89 -8.44 2.99 -2.65
CA PRO A 89 -9.84 2.68 -2.38
C PRO A 89 -10.06 2.03 -1.00
N GLU A 90 -9.17 1.11 -0.61
CA GLU A 90 -9.23 0.44 0.69
C GLU A 90 -8.88 1.41 1.82
N ILE A 91 -7.86 2.24 1.63
CA ILE A 91 -7.42 3.24 2.60
C ILE A 91 -8.50 4.30 2.83
N ASP A 92 -9.17 4.76 1.79
CA ASP A 92 -10.27 5.72 1.88
C ASP A 92 -11.45 5.13 2.68
N THR A 93 -11.80 3.88 2.40
CA THR A 93 -12.84 3.16 3.15
C THR A 93 -12.46 3.08 4.63
N LEU A 94 -11.24 2.65 4.94
CA LEU A 94 -10.74 2.55 6.31
C LEU A 94 -10.70 3.90 7.04
N ALA A 95 -10.30 4.98 6.35
CA ALA A 95 -10.20 6.31 6.93
C ALA A 95 -11.58 6.93 7.24
N GLN A 96 -12.62 6.54 6.52
CA GLN A 96 -14.00 6.95 6.82
C GLN A 96 -14.55 6.24 8.07
N GLU A 97 -14.16 4.99 8.28
CA GLU A 97 -14.62 4.16 9.40
C GLU A 97 -13.81 4.40 10.69
N ASP A 98 -12.53 4.71 10.57
CA ASP A 98 -11.57 4.75 11.67
C ASP A 98 -10.71 6.03 11.65
N PRO A 99 -11.00 7.00 12.53
CA PRO A 99 -10.24 8.25 12.61
C PRO A 99 -8.74 8.07 12.92
N GLU A 100 -8.35 6.98 13.58
CA GLU A 100 -6.95 6.68 13.87
C GLU A 100 -6.22 6.31 12.57
N LEU A 101 -6.83 5.49 11.71
CA LEU A 101 -6.29 5.15 10.39
C LEU A 101 -6.23 6.37 9.46
N ALA A 102 -7.20 7.27 9.55
CA ALA A 102 -7.16 8.55 8.86
C ALA A 102 -5.95 9.40 9.29
N GLU A 103 -5.63 9.43 10.58
CA GLU A 103 -4.44 10.11 11.09
C GLU A 103 -3.15 9.42 10.67
N HIS A 104 -3.10 8.09 10.67
CA HIS A 104 -1.94 7.33 10.17
C HIS A 104 -1.60 7.68 8.72
N ARG A 105 -2.62 7.73 7.83
CA ARG A 105 -2.45 8.18 6.44
C ARG A 105 -1.89 9.60 6.39
N ARG A 106 -2.50 10.54 7.12
CA ARG A 106 -2.06 11.95 7.16
C ARG A 106 -0.61 12.08 7.62
N ALA A 107 -0.25 11.42 8.71
CA ALA A 107 1.09 11.48 9.29
C ALA A 107 2.15 10.93 8.33
N PHE A 108 1.85 9.82 7.64
CA PHE A 108 2.76 9.24 6.65
C PHE A 108 2.99 10.18 5.45
N VAL A 109 1.92 10.73 4.86
CA VAL A 109 2.03 11.66 3.72
C VAL A 109 2.73 12.96 4.12
N ALA A 110 2.45 13.48 5.31
CA ALA A 110 3.06 14.70 5.83
C ALA A 110 4.56 14.58 6.12
N MET A 111 5.13 13.37 6.15
CA MET A 111 6.55 13.14 6.44
C MET A 111 7.49 13.83 5.42
N TRP A 112 7.12 13.80 4.14
CA TRP A 112 7.88 14.43 3.06
C TRP A 112 7.04 15.36 2.18
N GLY A 113 5.71 15.40 2.38
CA GLY A 113 4.79 16.24 1.61
C GLY A 113 5.20 17.71 1.52
N PRO A 114 5.55 18.39 2.63
CA PRO A 114 6.00 19.79 2.60
C PRO A 114 7.26 20.01 1.76
N GLU A 115 8.26 19.13 1.88
CA GLU A 115 9.52 19.20 1.14
C GLU A 115 9.31 18.96 -0.36
N VAL A 116 8.46 18.00 -0.73
CA VAL A 116 8.05 17.74 -2.12
C VAL A 116 7.34 18.94 -2.71
N GLN A 117 6.35 19.49 -1.99
CA GLN A 117 5.62 20.67 -2.43
C GLN A 117 6.57 21.86 -2.66
N ALA A 118 7.48 22.13 -1.72
CA ALA A 118 8.47 23.19 -1.87
C ALA A 118 9.42 22.97 -3.06
N ALA A 119 9.79 21.72 -3.36
CA ALA A 119 10.58 21.39 -4.54
C ALA A 119 9.82 21.66 -5.85
N LEU A 120 8.55 21.27 -5.93
CA LEU A 120 7.67 21.53 -7.09
C LEU A 120 7.45 23.03 -7.32
N GLU A 121 7.24 23.81 -6.26
CA GLU A 121 7.08 25.26 -6.38
C GLU A 121 8.36 25.96 -6.89
N ARG A 122 9.54 25.41 -6.60
CA ARG A 122 10.82 25.93 -7.13
C ARG A 122 11.02 25.58 -8.60
N SER A 123 10.62 24.39 -9.04
CA SER A 123 10.77 23.97 -10.43
C SER A 123 9.83 24.70 -11.38
N GLN A 124 8.63 25.07 -10.93
CA GLN A 124 7.67 25.86 -11.72
C GLN A 124 8.05 27.34 -11.88
N LYS A 125 8.95 27.85 -11.03
CA LYS A 125 9.45 29.24 -11.07
C LYS A 125 10.76 29.38 -11.85
N SER A 126 11.34 28.28 -12.33
CA SER A 126 12.54 28.24 -13.18
C SER A 126 12.15 28.09 -14.64
#